data_AF-A0A395T2T7-F1
#
_entry.id   AF-A0A395T2T7-F1
#
_cell.length_a   1.000
_cell.length_b   1.000
_cell.length_c   1.000
_cell.angle_alpha   90.00
_cell.angle_beta   90.00
_cell.angle_gamma   90.00
#
_symmetry.space_group_name_H-M   'P 1'
#
loop_
_entity.id
_entity.type
_entity.pdbx_description
1 polymer ?
#
loop_
_entity_poly.entity_id
_entity_poly.type
_entity_poly.pdbx_seq_one_letter_code
_entity_poly.pdbx_strand_id
1 'polypeptide(L)'
;MLSQERPIMRNRYEMTIPMALAPNADFPSRVKAMEYASGHAFLLMQTALIGPTIQPFGVLSNYTQDFHEICDEVLTLAQQCQTFRPCGSSWAPELLKMTWAALDDGYRHKELEHLLDRYAEDVQGADYLGEAKTMRKRFDQLGWSNEQRFLSEAKDDRNASPPCVIL
;
A
#
# COMPACT_ATOMS: atom_id res chain seq x y z
N MET A 1 -4.42 9.70 14.15
CA MET A 1 -3.17 10.43 13.87
C MET A 1 -2.84 10.42 12.37
N LEU A 2 -2.87 9.26 11.70
CA LEU A 2 -2.65 9.17 10.25
C LEU A 2 -3.59 10.02 9.37
N SER A 3 -4.84 10.21 9.79
CA SER A 3 -5.82 10.98 9.01
C SER A 3 -5.51 12.48 8.89
N GLN A 4 -4.78 13.08 9.85
CA GLN A 4 -4.44 14.51 9.83
C GLN A 4 -3.11 14.77 9.12
N GLU A 5 -2.13 13.87 9.24
CA GLU A 5 -0.82 14.04 8.62
C GLU A 5 -0.84 13.82 7.11
N ARG A 6 -1.68 12.90 6.61
CA ARG A 6 -1.81 12.60 5.18
C ARG A 6 -2.16 13.85 4.34
N PRO A 7 -3.24 14.61 4.64
CA PRO A 7 -3.57 15.80 3.87
C PRO A 7 -2.51 16.91 4.00
N ILE A 8 -1.81 17.02 5.14
CA ILE A 8 -0.72 17.99 5.31
C ILE A 8 0.44 17.64 4.37
N MET A 9 0.87 16.38 4.34
CA MET A 9 1.96 15.95 3.47
C MET A 9 1.58 16.01 2.00
N ARG A 10 0.35 15.60 1.66
CA ARG A 10 -0.20 15.75 0.31
C ARG A 10 -0.15 17.20 -0.15
N ASN A 11 -0.62 18.15 0.67
CA ASN A 11 -0.63 19.56 0.32
C ASN A 11 0.80 20.10 0.11
N ARG A 12 1.76 19.75 0.97
CA ARG A 12 3.17 20.12 0.81
C ARG A 12 3.78 19.56 -0.47
N TYR A 13 3.45 18.31 -0.80
CA TYR A 13 3.83 17.67 -2.04
C TYR A 13 3.24 18.39 -3.27
N GLU A 14 1.93 18.61 -3.29
CA GLU A 14 1.21 19.27 -4.39
C GLU A 14 1.71 20.69 -4.66
N MET A 15 2.13 21.42 -3.63
CA MET A 15 2.73 22.75 -3.78
C MET A 15 4.15 22.71 -4.36
N THR A 16 4.95 21.70 -4.01
CA THR A 16 6.39 21.67 -4.37
C THR A 16 6.67 20.97 -5.69
N ILE A 17 5.83 20.04 -6.12
CA ILE A 17 6.03 19.33 -7.38
C ILE A 17 6.08 20.24 -8.60
N PRO A 18 5.14 21.19 -8.81
CA PRO A 18 5.20 22.08 -9.97
C PRO A 18 6.51 22.89 -10.00
N MET A 19 7.02 23.30 -8.84
CA MET A 19 8.29 24.01 -8.73
C MET A 19 9.48 23.12 -9.12
N ALA A 20 9.47 21.85 -8.69
CA ALA A 20 10.53 20.89 -9.01
C ALA A 20 10.50 20.40 -10.47
N LEU A 21 9.32 20.45 -11.12
CA LEU A 21 9.13 20.08 -12.53
C LEU A 21 9.36 21.23 -13.51
N ALA A 22 9.52 22.46 -13.01
CA ALA A 22 9.79 23.62 -13.86
C ALA A 22 11.13 23.46 -14.62
N PRO A 23 11.24 23.96 -15.87
CA PRO A 23 12.48 23.84 -16.66
C PRO A 23 13.71 24.46 -15.98
N ASN A 24 13.50 25.47 -15.14
CA ASN A 24 14.51 26.21 -14.40
C ASN A 24 14.57 25.82 -12.90
N ALA A 25 13.99 24.68 -12.51
CA ALA A 25 13.97 24.23 -11.14
C ALA A 25 15.37 24.06 -10.56
N ASP A 26 15.66 24.71 -9.43
CA ASP A 26 16.91 24.55 -8.71
C ASP A 26 16.99 23.21 -7.97
N PHE A 27 18.22 22.84 -7.58
CA PHE A 27 18.47 21.60 -6.87
C PHE A 27 17.73 21.52 -5.52
N PRO A 28 17.72 22.56 -4.66
CA PRO A 28 16.97 22.54 -3.40
C PRO A 28 15.47 22.26 -3.57
N SER A 29 14.82 22.85 -4.58
CA SER A 29 13.39 22.65 -4.86
C SER A 29 13.10 21.19 -5.23
N ARG A 30 13.98 20.57 -6.04
CA ARG A 30 13.86 19.16 -6.41
C ARG A 30 14.01 18.24 -5.19
N VAL A 31 15.01 18.50 -4.34
CA VAL A 31 15.20 17.73 -3.10
C VAL A 31 13.98 17.84 -2.20
N LYS A 32 13.45 19.06 -2.02
CA LYS A 32 12.28 19.28 -1.16
C LYS A 32 11.03 18.57 -1.68
N ALA A 33 10.82 18.56 -2.99
CA ALA A 33 9.71 17.82 -3.59
C ALA A 33 9.86 16.30 -3.40
N MET A 34 11.08 15.75 -3.54
CA MET A 34 11.36 14.34 -3.26
C MET A 34 11.09 13.98 -1.78
N GLU A 35 11.50 14.84 -0.85
CA GLU A 35 11.23 14.66 0.59
C GLU A 35 9.73 14.59 0.88
N TYR A 36 8.95 15.58 0.41
CA TYR A 36 7.51 15.59 0.65
C TYR A 36 6.78 14.45 -0.07
N ALA A 37 7.21 14.09 -1.28
CA ALA A 37 6.70 12.93 -2.00
C ALA A 37 6.94 11.64 -1.20
N SER A 38 8.16 11.43 -0.69
CA SER A 38 8.50 10.24 0.11
C SER A 38 7.72 10.19 1.43
N GLY A 39 7.55 11.33 2.11
CA GLY A 39 6.77 11.41 3.34
C GLY A 39 5.29 11.10 3.09
N HIS A 40 4.72 11.63 2.01
CA HIS A 40 3.35 11.33 1.62
C HIS A 40 3.18 9.84 1.23
N ALA A 41 4.11 9.30 0.45
CA ALA A 41 4.14 7.89 0.07
C ALA A 41 4.13 6.96 1.29
N PHE A 42 4.93 7.25 2.32
CA PHE A 42 4.99 6.44 3.53
C PHE A 42 3.65 6.40 4.27
N LEU A 43 2.90 7.51 4.31
CA LEU A 43 1.56 7.55 4.91
C LEU A 43 0.55 6.75 4.08
N LEU A 44 0.68 6.78 2.75
CA LEU A 44 -0.14 5.95 1.85
C LEU A 44 0.17 4.46 2.02
N MET A 45 1.45 4.07 2.13
CA MET A 45 1.85 2.68 2.42
C MET A 45 1.23 2.16 3.71
N GLN A 46 1.31 2.94 4.80
CA GLN A 46 0.67 2.55 6.06
C GLN A 46 -0.82 2.36 5.90
N THR A 47 -1.47 3.27 5.17
CA THR A 47 -2.89 3.14 4.90
C THR A 47 -3.16 1.84 4.15
N ALA A 48 -2.45 1.58 3.05
CA ALA A 48 -2.54 0.38 2.21
C ALA A 48 -2.37 -0.95 2.95
N LEU A 49 -1.60 -0.97 4.02
CA LEU A 49 -1.43 -2.18 4.83
C LEU A 49 -2.53 -2.36 5.86
N ILE A 50 -2.98 -1.29 6.50
CA ILE A 50 -3.88 -1.38 7.66
C ILE A 50 -5.17 -2.10 7.30
N GLY A 51 -5.86 -1.66 6.25
CA GLY A 51 -7.19 -2.20 5.92
C GLY A 51 -7.19 -3.68 5.61
N PRO A 52 -6.44 -4.14 4.59
CA PRO A 52 -6.34 -5.57 4.26
C PRO A 52 -5.87 -6.43 5.44
N THR A 53 -5.08 -5.86 6.36
CA THR A 53 -4.58 -6.58 7.53
C THR A 53 -5.65 -6.74 8.62
N ILE A 54 -6.50 -5.73 8.85
CA ILE A 54 -7.46 -5.74 9.97
C ILE A 54 -8.90 -6.07 9.56
N GLN A 55 -9.23 -5.93 8.27
CA GLN A 55 -10.54 -6.30 7.71
C GLN A 55 -10.94 -7.75 8.04
N PRO A 56 -10.03 -8.76 7.98
CA PRO A 56 -10.38 -10.14 8.35
C PRO A 56 -10.83 -10.31 9.81
N PHE A 57 -10.50 -9.36 10.69
CA PHE A 57 -10.89 -9.36 12.11
C PHE A 57 -12.17 -8.56 12.38
N GLY A 58 -12.82 -8.01 11.35
CA GLY A 58 -14.09 -7.27 11.48
C GLY A 58 -13.96 -5.88 12.12
N VAL A 59 -12.74 -5.36 12.27
CA VAL A 59 -12.48 -4.11 13.03
C VAL A 59 -12.77 -2.85 12.19
N LEU A 60 -12.88 -2.93 10.86
CA LEU A 60 -13.20 -1.81 9.96
C LEU A 60 -14.05 -2.25 8.75
N SER A 61 -15.38 -2.20 8.86
CA SER A 61 -16.31 -2.63 7.80
C SER A 61 -16.41 -1.67 6.60
N ASN A 62 -15.99 -0.41 6.74
CA ASN A 62 -16.21 0.65 5.72
C ASN A 62 -14.92 1.03 4.96
N TYR A 63 -13.88 0.21 5.04
CA TYR A 63 -12.54 0.57 4.56
C TYR A 63 -12.39 0.57 3.03
N THR A 64 -13.22 -0.17 2.29
CA THR A 64 -13.03 -0.43 0.84
C THR A 64 -13.26 0.79 -0.05
N GLN A 65 -14.26 1.64 0.23
CA GLN A 65 -14.55 2.81 -0.62
C GLN A 65 -13.46 3.89 -0.51
N ASP A 66 -12.88 4.07 0.68
CA ASP A 66 -11.75 4.98 0.91
C ASP A 66 -10.48 4.53 0.15
N PHE A 67 -10.42 3.24 -0.24
CA PHE A 67 -9.22 2.67 -0.83
C PHE A 67 -9.06 2.94 -2.33
N HIS A 68 -10.15 3.17 -3.06
CA HIS A 68 -10.07 3.64 -4.45
C HIS A 68 -9.46 5.03 -4.55
N GLU A 69 -9.84 5.94 -3.65
CA GLU A 69 -9.25 7.27 -3.58
C GLU A 69 -7.74 7.22 -3.27
N ILE A 70 -7.34 6.31 -2.37
CA ILE A 70 -5.93 6.04 -2.08
C ILE A 70 -5.21 5.50 -3.32
N CYS A 71 -5.83 4.57 -4.07
CA CYS A 71 -5.27 4.06 -5.32
C CYS A 71 -5.04 5.18 -6.35
N ASP A 72 -6.02 6.07 -6.51
CA ASP A 72 -5.90 7.21 -7.41
C ASP A 72 -4.79 8.18 -7.01
N GLU A 73 -4.64 8.43 -5.71
CA GLU A 73 -3.58 9.25 -5.13
C GLU A 73 -2.20 8.63 -5.34
N VAL A 74 -2.07 7.32 -5.09
CA VAL A 74 -0.84 6.54 -5.31
C VAL A 74 -0.40 6.61 -6.78
N LEU A 75 -1.33 6.41 -7.71
CA LEU A 75 -1.03 6.43 -9.14
C LEU A 75 -0.60 7.82 -9.60
N THR A 76 -1.26 8.87 -9.10
CA THR A 76 -0.88 10.26 -9.37
C THR A 76 0.53 10.56 -8.87
N LEU A 77 0.81 10.22 -7.61
CA LEU A 77 2.09 10.42 -6.96
C LEU A 77 3.22 9.67 -7.69
N ALA A 78 3.05 8.38 -7.94
CA ALA A 78 4.04 7.55 -8.60
C ALA A 78 4.32 8.00 -10.04
N GLN A 79 3.30 8.47 -10.77
CA GLN A 79 3.44 9.00 -12.12
C GLN A 79 4.21 10.33 -12.14
N GLN A 80 3.88 11.26 -11.25
CA GLN A 80 4.56 12.56 -11.16
C GLN A 80 6.04 12.42 -10.75
N CYS A 81 6.34 11.44 -9.89
CA CYS A 81 7.70 11.18 -9.43
C CYS A 81 8.57 10.34 -10.39
N GLN A 82 8.07 9.99 -11.58
CA GLN A 82 8.85 9.32 -12.62
C GLN A 82 10.12 10.10 -13.02
N THR A 83 10.07 11.45 -12.99
CA THR A 83 11.22 12.31 -13.33
C THR A 83 12.37 12.24 -12.31
N PHE A 84 12.11 11.71 -11.11
CA PHE A 84 13.09 11.60 -10.03
C PHE A 84 13.74 10.21 -9.98
N ARG A 85 13.41 9.34 -10.93
CA ARG A 85 14.00 8.01 -11.07
C ARG A 85 15.51 8.07 -11.37
N PRO A 86 16.29 7.08 -10.92
CA PRO A 86 15.85 5.95 -10.08
C PRO A 86 15.83 6.31 -8.57
N CYS A 87 16.70 7.22 -8.12
CA CYS A 87 16.97 7.39 -6.69
C CYS A 87 15.88 8.18 -5.92
N GLY A 88 15.38 9.27 -6.49
CA GLY A 88 14.45 10.19 -5.81
C GLY A 88 13.02 9.67 -5.68
N SER A 89 12.71 8.54 -6.31
CA SER A 89 11.42 7.84 -6.23
C SER A 89 11.56 6.33 -6.01
N SER A 90 12.69 5.90 -5.42
CA SER A 90 12.97 4.49 -5.10
C SER A 90 11.95 3.82 -4.15
N TRP A 91 11.12 4.61 -3.46
CA TRP A 91 10.00 4.13 -2.63
C TRP A 91 8.76 3.75 -3.45
N ALA A 92 8.63 4.21 -4.69
CA ALA A 92 7.42 4.04 -5.50
C ALA A 92 7.08 2.58 -5.82
N PRO A 93 8.04 1.69 -6.11
CA PRO A 93 7.73 0.27 -6.32
C PRO A 93 7.06 -0.36 -5.10
N GLU A 94 7.56 -0.09 -3.90
CA GLU A 94 6.99 -0.63 -2.67
C GLU A 94 5.55 -0.14 -2.46
N LEU A 95 5.31 1.15 -2.69
CA LEU A 95 3.97 1.73 -2.59
C LEU A 95 3.00 1.07 -3.58
N LEU A 96 3.39 0.98 -4.85
CA LEU A 96 2.58 0.38 -5.91
C LEU A 96 2.27 -1.10 -5.63
N LYS A 97 3.26 -1.88 -5.16
CA LYS A 97 3.06 -3.29 -4.78
C LYS A 97 2.03 -3.43 -3.66
N MET A 98 2.16 -2.62 -2.61
CA MET A 98 1.23 -2.65 -1.46
C MET A 98 -0.18 -2.28 -1.89
N THR A 99 -0.34 -1.23 -2.70
CA THR A 99 -1.65 -0.80 -3.20
C THR A 99 -2.28 -1.85 -4.12
N TRP A 100 -1.50 -2.45 -5.03
CA TRP A 100 -1.96 -3.54 -5.88
C TRP A 100 -2.42 -4.74 -5.05
N ALA A 101 -1.65 -5.12 -4.03
CA ALA A 101 -2.00 -6.24 -3.16
C ALA A 101 -3.25 -5.97 -2.31
N ALA A 102 -3.46 -4.72 -1.91
CA ALA A 102 -4.58 -4.33 -1.06
C ALA A 102 -5.93 -4.31 -1.80
N LEU A 103 -5.94 -4.15 -3.12
CA LEU A 103 -7.16 -4.11 -3.96
C LEU A 103 -7.60 -5.53 -4.35
N ASP A 104 -8.71 -5.99 -3.76
CA ASP A 104 -9.29 -7.31 -4.05
C ASP A 104 -10.13 -7.33 -5.32
N ASP A 105 -10.81 -6.23 -5.58
CA ASP A 105 -11.69 -6.01 -6.72
C ASP A 105 -10.97 -5.73 -8.04
N GLY A 106 -9.64 -5.57 -7.99
CA GLY A 106 -8.81 -5.30 -9.16
C GLY A 106 -8.89 -3.86 -9.68
N TYR A 107 -9.42 -2.91 -8.91
CA TYR A 107 -9.52 -1.50 -9.32
C TYR A 107 -8.17 -0.96 -9.80
N ARG A 108 -8.10 -0.51 -11.05
CA ARG A 108 -6.91 0.08 -11.68
C ARG A 108 -5.62 -0.77 -11.62
N HIS A 109 -5.73 -2.10 -11.53
CA HIS A 109 -4.55 -2.99 -11.54
C HIS A 109 -3.68 -2.83 -12.78
N LYS A 110 -4.29 -2.58 -13.95
CA LYS A 110 -3.52 -2.40 -15.20
C LYS A 110 -2.60 -1.18 -15.14
N GLU A 111 -3.07 -0.07 -14.58
CA GLU A 111 -2.29 1.14 -14.41
C GLU A 111 -1.18 0.96 -13.38
N LEU A 112 -1.48 0.25 -12.27
CA LEU A 112 -0.48 -0.10 -11.25
C LEU A 112 0.62 -1.00 -11.83
N GLU A 113 0.23 -2.06 -12.56
CA GLU A 113 1.13 -2.99 -13.24
C GLU A 113 2.02 -2.27 -14.25
N HIS A 114 1.45 -1.39 -15.07
CA HIS A 114 2.21 -0.59 -16.02
C HIS A 114 3.28 0.27 -15.31
N LEU A 115 2.95 0.90 -14.19
CA LEU A 115 3.92 1.69 -13.43
C LEU A 115 4.98 0.81 -12.75
N LEU A 116 4.60 -0.36 -12.23
CA LEU A 116 5.56 -1.33 -11.69
C LEU A 116 6.57 -1.78 -12.75
N ASP A 117 6.11 -2.09 -13.96
CA ASP A 117 6.98 -2.45 -15.09
C ASP A 117 7.95 -1.32 -15.42
N ARG A 118 7.46 -0.07 -15.46
CA ARG A 118 8.32 1.10 -15.70
C ARG A 118 9.39 1.24 -14.63
N TYR A 119 9.05 1.10 -13.35
CA TYR A 119 10.06 1.18 -12.30
C TYR A 119 11.01 -0.03 -12.28
N ALA A 120 10.58 -1.21 -12.75
CA ALA A 120 11.44 -2.38 -12.86
C ALA A 120 12.58 -2.19 -13.87
N GLU A 121 12.44 -1.28 -14.85
CA GLU A 121 13.53 -0.89 -15.76
C GLU A 121 14.78 -0.35 -15.02
N ASP A 122 14.60 0.20 -13.81
CA ASP A 122 15.68 0.78 -13.01
C ASP A 122 16.52 -0.27 -12.26
N VAL A 123 16.00 -1.51 -12.12
CA VAL A 123 16.59 -2.55 -11.27
C VAL A 123 16.60 -3.90 -11.99
N GLN A 124 17.79 -4.37 -12.34
CA GLN A 124 17.96 -5.66 -13.02
C GLN A 124 17.37 -6.81 -12.19
N GLY A 125 16.45 -7.57 -12.81
CA GLY A 125 15.83 -8.75 -12.21
C GLY A 125 14.68 -8.45 -11.23
N ALA A 126 14.20 -7.20 -11.16
CA ALA A 126 13.04 -6.87 -10.35
C ALA A 126 11.76 -7.55 -10.88
N ASP A 127 11.04 -8.26 -10.01
CA ASP A 127 9.72 -8.84 -10.27
C ASP A 127 8.69 -8.26 -9.28
N TYR A 128 8.44 -6.96 -9.41
CA TYR A 128 7.57 -6.26 -8.46
C TYR A 128 6.13 -6.78 -8.52
N LEU A 129 5.61 -7.16 -9.68
CA LEU A 129 4.27 -7.73 -9.79
C LEU A 129 4.18 -9.12 -9.12
N GLY A 130 5.21 -9.97 -9.27
CA GLY A 130 5.27 -11.25 -8.57
C GLY A 130 5.32 -11.08 -7.05
N GLU A 131 6.05 -10.08 -6.56
CA GLU A 131 6.06 -9.70 -5.15
C GLU A 131 4.69 -9.20 -4.66
N ALA A 132 4.01 -8.34 -5.43
CA ALA A 132 2.66 -7.85 -5.11
C ALA A 132 1.64 -9.00 -5.04
N LYS A 133 1.68 -9.93 -6.00
CA LYS A 133 0.86 -11.16 -6.00
C LYS A 133 1.14 -12.04 -4.78
N THR A 134 2.40 -12.14 -4.36
CA THR A 134 2.78 -12.88 -3.15
C THR A 134 2.22 -12.21 -1.90
N MET A 135 2.28 -10.87 -1.82
CA MET A 135 1.70 -10.11 -0.73
C MET A 135 0.17 -10.29 -0.66
N ARG A 136 -0.53 -10.22 -1.80
CA ARG A 136 -1.97 -10.47 -1.89
C ARG A 136 -2.36 -11.83 -1.30
N LYS A 137 -1.66 -12.89 -1.72
CA LYS A 137 -1.88 -14.24 -1.18
C LYS A 137 -1.71 -14.30 0.34
N ARG A 138 -0.79 -13.51 0.92
CA ARG A 138 -0.63 -13.43 2.37
C ARG A 138 -1.81 -12.73 3.02
N PHE A 139 -2.33 -11.65 2.44
CA PHE A 139 -3.56 -11.00 2.93
C PHE A 139 -4.76 -11.93 2.90
N ASP A 140 -4.93 -12.71 1.84
CA ASP A 140 -6.03 -13.69 1.75
C ASP A 140 -5.92 -14.81 2.82
N GLN A 141 -4.71 -15.04 3.35
CA GLN A 141 -4.46 -15.97 4.46
C GLN A 141 -4.58 -15.30 5.84
N LEU A 142 -4.68 -13.97 5.91
CA LEU A 142 -4.97 -13.28 7.17
C LEU A 142 -6.43 -13.57 7.58
N GLY A 143 -6.66 -13.73 8.88
CA GLY A 143 -7.95 -14.22 9.41
C GLY A 143 -8.10 -15.74 9.42
N TRP A 144 -7.24 -16.49 8.71
CA TRP A 144 -7.11 -17.95 8.86
C TRP A 144 -6.15 -18.34 10.01
N SER A 145 -5.85 -17.42 10.93
CA SER A 145 -5.00 -17.72 12.09
C SER A 145 -5.80 -18.45 13.17
N ASN A 146 -5.53 -19.74 13.32
CA ASN A 146 -5.81 -20.65 14.45
C ASN A 146 -7.19 -20.62 15.15
N GLU A 147 -7.76 -19.49 15.55
CA GLU A 147 -9.06 -19.43 16.23
C GLU A 147 -10.22 -19.93 15.38
N GLN A 148 -10.22 -19.63 14.07
CA GLN A 148 -11.22 -20.21 13.16
C GLN A 148 -10.99 -21.71 12.92
N ARG A 149 -9.73 -22.17 12.96
CA ARG A 149 -9.39 -23.60 12.93
C ARG A 149 -9.89 -24.30 14.20
N PHE A 150 -9.63 -23.74 15.39
CA PHE A 150 -10.16 -24.22 16.67
C PHE A 150 -11.69 -24.24 16.71
N LEU A 151 -12.36 -23.21 16.19
CA LEU A 151 -13.83 -23.14 16.15
C LEU A 151 -14.44 -24.06 15.09
N SER A 152 -13.73 -24.34 13.99
CA SER A 152 -14.14 -25.31 12.98
C SER A 152 -13.92 -26.76 13.47
N GLU A 153 -12.79 -27.06 14.11
CA GLU A 153 -12.48 -28.35 14.73
C GLU A 153 -13.44 -28.62 15.91
N ALA A 154 -13.77 -27.62 16.73
CA ALA A 154 -14.77 -27.74 17.80
C ALA A 154 -16.22 -27.94 17.31
N LYS A 155 -16.53 -27.53 16.07
CA LYS A 155 -17.86 -27.77 15.47
C LYS A 155 -18.02 -29.19 14.93
N ASP A 156 -16.93 -29.80 14.50
CA ASP A 156 -16.86 -31.21 14.09
C ASP A 156 -16.78 -32.15 15.31
N ASP A 157 -16.18 -31.70 16.42
CA ASP A 157 -16.06 -32.44 17.69
C ASP A 157 -17.23 -32.22 18.67
N ARG A 158 -18.47 -32.10 18.19
CA ARG A 158 -19.69 -32.02 19.05
C ARG A 158 -19.99 -33.30 19.87
N ASN A 159 -18.98 -34.14 20.13
CA ASN A 159 -18.97 -35.25 21.08
C ASN A 159 -17.76 -35.24 22.03
N ALA A 160 -16.85 -34.26 21.97
CA ALA A 160 -15.68 -34.21 22.84
C ALA A 160 -15.85 -33.14 23.94
N SER A 161 -15.67 -33.57 25.19
CA SER A 161 -15.79 -32.74 26.40
C SER A 161 -14.78 -31.58 26.39
N PRO A 162 -15.14 -30.36 26.85
CA PRO A 162 -14.26 -29.20 26.77
C PRO A 162 -12.98 -29.39 27.63
N PRO A 163 -11.80 -28.98 27.12
CA PRO A 163 -10.57 -29.04 27.91
C PRO A 163 -10.56 -27.94 28.97
N CYS A 164 -10.18 -28.35 30.19
CA CYS A 164 -10.03 -27.48 31.35
C CYS A 164 -8.83 -26.53 31.13
N VAL A 165 -9.07 -25.22 31.14
CA VAL A 165 -8.00 -24.21 31.16
C VAL A 165 -7.61 -23.98 32.62
N ILE A 166 -6.39 -24.38 33.00
CA ILE A 166 -5.78 -24.01 34.27
C ILE A 166 -5.05 -22.68 34.06
N LEU A 167 -5.47 -21.64 34.78
CA LEU A 167 -4.82 -20.33 34.86
C LEU A 167 -3.53 -20.39 35.69
#